data_AF-A0A2G8SV20-F1
#
_entry.id   AF-A0A2G8SV20-F1
#
_cell.length_a   1.000
_cell.length_b   1.000
_cell.length_c   1.000
_cell.angle_alpha   90.00
_cell.angle_beta   90.00
_cell.angle_gamma   90.00
#
_symmetry.space_group_name_H-M   'P 1'
#
loop_
_entity.id
_entity.type
_entity.pdbx_description
1 polymer ?
#
loop_
_entity_poly.entity_id
_entity_poly.type
_entity_poly.pdbx_seq_one_letter_code
_entity_poly.pdbx_strand_id
1 'polypeptide(L)'
;MSLSWCPSRASLVVQVDENPNLIMKIARETPWASQHSDIMGPPNSYFYFGPNRTPGHLIYGNSTYQTMAQARHRKKESSTSRYFWAQNIREYKWRVISPQRLECVDPKGNLIALWETSQLADPFAAKLTIKHAALPIITEIVTTLILNRIAQVSNWQ
;
A
#
# COMPACT_ATOMS: atom_id res chain seq x y z
N MET A 1 59.90 24.58 -4.21
CA MET A 1 59.17 23.33 -4.55
C MET A 1 59.35 22.40 -3.36
N SER A 2 58.34 21.90 -2.65
CA SER A 2 57.05 21.37 -3.10
C SER A 2 56.01 21.53 -1.98
N LEU A 3 54.82 22.01 -2.35
CA LEU A 3 53.57 21.63 -1.67
C LEU A 3 53.38 20.12 -1.89
N SER A 4 52.85 19.39 -0.90
CA SER A 4 52.09 18.18 -1.22
C SER A 4 50.86 18.08 -0.33
N TRP A 5 49.76 17.83 -1.01
CA TRP A 5 48.37 17.86 -0.57
C TRP A 5 47.92 16.42 -0.23
N CYS A 6 46.96 16.32 0.67
CA CYS A 6 46.14 15.18 1.12
C CYS A 6 46.08 13.90 0.25
N PRO A 7 45.89 12.72 0.88
CA PRO A 7 44.88 11.77 0.43
C PRO A 7 43.57 12.10 1.15
N SER A 8 42.67 12.76 0.43
CA SER A 8 41.25 12.80 0.75
C SER A 8 40.74 11.38 0.98
N ARG A 9 40.32 11.05 2.21
CA ARG A 9 39.51 9.84 2.43
C ARG A 9 38.18 10.06 1.71
N ALA A 10 38.05 9.51 0.50
CA ALA A 10 36.90 9.76 -0.36
C ALA A 10 35.61 9.12 0.17
N SER A 11 35.69 8.08 1.01
CA SER A 11 34.51 7.47 1.65
C SER A 11 34.92 6.69 2.90
N LEU A 12 34.08 6.75 3.94
CA LEU A 12 34.15 5.87 5.10
C LEU A 12 32.88 4.99 5.08
N VAL A 13 33.06 3.67 5.04
CA VAL A 13 31.96 2.72 5.15
C VAL A 13 31.92 2.26 6.61
N VAL A 14 30.86 2.66 7.33
CA VAL A 14 30.56 2.17 8.68
C VAL A 14 29.27 1.39 8.60
N GLN A 15 29.26 0.17 9.13
CA GLN A 15 28.01 -0.56 9.33
C GLN A 15 27.25 0.11 10.47
N VAL A 16 26.12 0.75 10.13
CA VAL A 16 25.32 1.56 11.08
C VAL A 16 24.24 0.72 11.77
N ASP A 17 23.70 -0.29 11.09
CA ASP A 17 22.66 -1.20 11.61
C ASP A 17 22.60 -2.48 10.76
N GLU A 18 22.29 -3.62 11.37
CA GLU A 18 22.05 -4.91 10.71
C GLU A 18 20.73 -5.48 11.21
N ASN A 19 19.65 -4.76 10.93
CA ASN A 19 18.29 -5.22 11.16
C ASN A 19 17.58 -5.30 9.79
N PRO A 20 17.12 -6.48 9.34
CA PRO A 20 16.45 -6.57 8.07
C PRO A 20 15.19 -5.69 8.11
N ASN A 21 15.01 -4.84 7.10
CA ASN A 21 13.82 -4.03 7.00
C ASN A 21 12.56 -4.89 7.09
N LEU A 22 11.51 -4.37 7.74
CA LEU A 22 10.24 -5.08 7.89
C LEU A 22 9.69 -5.51 6.51
N ILE A 23 9.28 -6.78 6.41
CA ILE A 23 8.51 -7.30 5.29
C ILE A 23 7.14 -7.72 5.82
N MET A 24 6.08 -7.22 5.20
CA MET A 24 4.70 -7.56 5.57
C MET A 24 4.00 -8.21 4.40
N LYS A 25 3.28 -9.32 4.64
CA LYS A 25 2.50 -10.04 3.64
C LYS A 25 1.01 -9.82 3.88
N ILE A 26 0.27 -9.50 2.82
CA ILE A 26 -1.18 -9.68 2.78
C ILE A 26 -1.45 -10.93 1.95
N ALA A 27 -2.32 -11.79 2.45
CA ALA A 27 -2.77 -12.98 1.76
C ALA A 27 -4.29 -13.09 1.87
N ARG A 28 -4.92 -13.61 0.82
CA ARG A 28 -6.30 -14.12 0.93
C ARG A 28 -6.27 -15.38 1.78
N GLU A 29 -7.20 -15.52 2.71
CA GLU A 29 -7.31 -16.75 3.49
C GLU A 29 -7.75 -17.90 2.59
N THR A 30 -7.13 -19.08 2.79
CA THR A 30 -7.40 -20.27 1.96
C THR A 30 -8.88 -20.65 1.91
N PRO A 31 -9.63 -20.71 3.03
CA PRO A 31 -11.05 -21.07 2.98
C PRO A 31 -11.88 -20.10 2.13
N TRP A 32 -11.58 -18.81 2.20
CA TRP A 32 -12.24 -17.79 1.40
C TRP A 32 -11.85 -17.89 -0.08
N ALA A 33 -10.55 -18.03 -0.38
CA ALA A 33 -10.05 -18.14 -1.74
C ALA A 33 -10.62 -19.36 -2.48
N SER A 34 -10.83 -20.48 -1.78
CA SER A 34 -11.45 -21.69 -2.35
C SER A 34 -12.90 -21.49 -2.79
N GLN A 35 -13.63 -20.56 -2.16
CA GLN A 35 -15.01 -20.22 -2.53
C GLN A 35 -15.10 -19.24 -3.69
N HIS A 36 -13.97 -18.62 -4.07
CA HIS A 36 -13.87 -17.56 -5.06
C HIS A 36 -12.74 -17.85 -6.06
N SER A 37 -12.77 -19.05 -6.63
CA SER A 37 -11.75 -19.54 -7.58
C SER A 37 -11.76 -18.79 -8.92
N ASP A 38 -12.85 -18.06 -9.21
CA ASP A 38 -13.02 -17.19 -10.37
C ASP A 38 -12.25 -15.87 -10.26
N ILE A 39 -11.76 -15.51 -9.06
CA ILE A 39 -11.00 -14.29 -8.84
C ILE A 39 -9.58 -14.44 -9.40
N MET A 40 -9.42 -14.00 -10.64
CA MET A 40 -8.13 -13.87 -11.31
C MET A 40 -7.41 -12.62 -10.79
N GLY A 41 -6.55 -12.80 -9.79
CA GLY A 41 -5.71 -11.76 -9.22
C GLY A 41 -4.66 -12.34 -8.29
N PRO A 42 -3.64 -11.57 -7.91
CA PRO A 42 -2.52 -12.06 -7.11
C PRO A 42 -3.04 -12.50 -5.74
N PRO A 43 -2.77 -13.73 -5.28
CA PRO A 43 -3.28 -14.20 -3.99
C PRO A 43 -2.61 -13.51 -2.80
N ASN A 44 -1.42 -12.95 -3.04
CA ASN A 44 -0.59 -12.31 -2.05
C ASN A 44 -0.07 -10.96 -2.54
N SER A 45 0.17 -10.05 -1.61
CA SER A 45 1.01 -8.88 -1.81
C SER A 45 2.02 -8.74 -0.67
N TYR A 46 3.15 -8.11 -0.97
CA TYR A 46 4.26 -7.95 -0.06
C TYR A 46 4.64 -6.48 0.01
N PHE A 47 4.83 -5.97 1.22
CA PHE A 47 5.38 -4.65 1.50
C PHE A 47 6.80 -4.81 2.01
N TYR A 48 7.74 -4.18 1.32
CA TYR A 48 9.13 -4.10 1.71
C TYR A 48 9.38 -2.69 2.20
N PHE A 49 9.45 -2.51 3.51
CA PHE A 49 9.66 -1.20 4.12
C PHE A 49 11.13 -0.80 3.99
N GLY A 50 11.41 0.49 4.11
CA GLY A 50 12.77 0.99 4.34
C GLY A 50 13.11 1.02 5.83
N PRO A 51 14.32 1.49 6.18
CA PRO A 51 14.75 1.67 7.56
C PRO A 51 13.73 2.50 8.35
N ASN A 52 13.56 2.22 9.64
CA ASN A 52 12.59 2.89 10.52
C ASN A 52 11.15 2.86 10.01
N ARG A 53 10.75 1.81 9.27
CA ARG A 53 9.44 1.71 8.62
C ARG A 53 9.16 2.91 7.73
N THR A 54 10.12 3.30 6.90
CA THR A 54 9.88 4.30 5.84
C THR A 54 9.20 3.63 4.63
N PRO A 55 8.51 4.40 3.77
CA PRO A 55 7.94 3.85 2.54
C PRO A 55 9.04 3.22 1.67
N GLY A 56 8.84 1.98 1.24
CA GLY A 56 9.69 1.30 0.28
C GLY A 56 8.91 0.92 -0.98
N HIS A 57 8.85 -0.37 -1.28
CA HIS A 57 8.16 -0.91 -2.45
C HIS A 57 7.16 -2.00 -2.07
N LEU A 58 6.24 -2.28 -2.98
CA LEU A 58 5.31 -3.39 -2.88
C LEU A 58 5.35 -4.25 -4.14
N ILE A 59 4.99 -5.52 -3.97
CA ILE A 59 4.95 -6.53 -5.04
C ILE A 59 3.62 -7.29 -4.94
N TYR A 60 3.00 -7.56 -6.09
CA TYR A 60 1.79 -8.37 -6.20
C TYR A 60 2.12 -9.73 -6.81
N GLY A 61 2.12 -10.80 -6.02
CA GLY A 61 2.52 -12.13 -6.51
C GLY A 61 3.89 -12.10 -7.21
N ASN A 62 3.93 -12.46 -8.49
CA ASN A 62 5.13 -12.46 -9.34
C ASN A 62 5.23 -11.21 -10.24
N SER A 63 4.57 -10.10 -9.90
CA SER A 63 4.62 -8.87 -10.70
C SER A 63 5.93 -8.10 -10.55
N THR A 64 6.10 -7.05 -11.36
CA THR A 64 7.14 -6.03 -11.13
C THR A 64 6.90 -5.29 -9.82
N TYR A 65 7.97 -4.73 -9.26
CA TYR A 65 7.89 -3.87 -8.08
C TYR A 65 7.22 -2.54 -8.41
N GLN A 66 6.45 -2.02 -7.46
CA GLN A 66 5.88 -0.67 -7.49
C GLN A 66 6.30 0.06 -6.22
N THR A 67 6.62 1.36 -6.29
CA THR A 67 6.93 2.11 -5.06
C THR A 67 5.65 2.35 -4.25
N MET A 68 5.76 2.30 -2.92
CA MET A 68 4.63 2.61 -2.04
C MET A 68 4.11 4.04 -2.25
N ALA A 69 4.98 4.97 -2.67
CA ALA A 69 4.61 6.33 -3.02
C ALA A 69 3.72 6.38 -4.28
N GLN A 70 4.06 5.62 -5.33
CA GLN A 70 3.25 5.52 -6.55
C GLN A 70 1.86 4.91 -6.28
N ALA A 71 1.80 3.88 -5.44
CA ALA A 71 0.55 3.24 -5.03
C ALA A 71 -0.34 4.12 -4.11
N ARG A 72 0.16 5.30 -3.74
CA ARG A 72 -0.53 6.32 -2.93
C ARG A 72 -0.51 7.70 -3.57
N HIS A 73 -0.20 7.82 -4.85
CA HIS A 73 0.04 9.13 -5.43
C HIS A 73 -1.21 10.02 -5.36
N ARG A 74 -0.97 11.33 -5.22
CA ARG A 74 -2.00 12.37 -5.27
C ARG A 74 -1.87 13.11 -6.59
N LYS A 75 -3.00 13.44 -7.21
CA LYS A 75 -3.01 14.28 -8.44
C LYS A 75 -2.98 15.78 -8.17
N LYS A 76 -3.44 16.19 -6.98
CA LYS A 76 -3.39 17.57 -6.50
C LYS A 76 -2.89 17.53 -5.06
N GLU A 77 -2.05 18.48 -4.69
CA GLU A 77 -1.41 18.55 -3.37
C GLU A 77 -2.43 18.60 -2.23
N SER A 78 -3.48 19.42 -2.39
CA SER A 78 -4.59 19.56 -1.44
C SER A 78 -5.60 18.41 -1.48
N SER A 79 -5.43 17.41 -2.36
CA SER A 79 -6.40 16.33 -2.47
C SER A 79 -6.24 15.29 -1.36
N THR A 80 -7.36 14.96 -0.74
CA THR A 80 -7.47 13.82 0.17
C THR A 80 -7.58 12.48 -0.58
N SER A 81 -7.63 12.48 -1.91
CA SER A 81 -7.71 11.25 -2.70
C SER A 81 -6.34 10.61 -2.90
N ARG A 82 -6.31 9.28 -2.94
CA ARG A 82 -5.11 8.47 -3.22
C ARG A 82 -5.42 7.55 -4.39
N TYR A 83 -4.59 7.62 -5.42
CA TYR A 83 -4.79 6.91 -6.67
C TYR A 83 -3.86 5.70 -6.75
N PHE A 84 -4.36 4.62 -7.35
CA PHE A 84 -3.57 3.42 -7.60
C PHE A 84 -3.99 2.77 -8.91
N TRP A 85 -3.05 2.04 -9.50
CA TRP A 85 -3.28 1.23 -10.69
C TRP A 85 -3.47 -0.22 -10.26
N ALA A 86 -4.53 -0.86 -10.74
CA ALA A 86 -4.71 -2.29 -10.57
C ALA A 86 -4.11 -3.06 -11.76
N GLN A 87 -3.98 -4.38 -11.64
CA GLN A 87 -3.39 -5.21 -12.70
C GLN A 87 -4.17 -5.20 -14.02
N ASN A 88 -5.45 -4.80 -13.97
CA ASN A 88 -6.28 -4.61 -15.17
C ASN A 88 -6.01 -3.29 -15.93
N ILE A 89 -4.92 -2.59 -15.60
CA ILE A 89 -4.49 -1.33 -16.25
C ILE A 89 -5.54 -0.21 -16.07
N ARG A 90 -6.41 -0.32 -15.07
CA ARG A 90 -7.35 0.74 -14.70
C ARG A 90 -6.88 1.43 -13.43
N GLU A 91 -7.09 2.74 -13.40
CA GLU A 91 -6.81 3.58 -12.25
C GLU A 91 -8.04 3.65 -11.34
N TYR A 92 -7.82 3.43 -10.05
CA TYR A 92 -8.83 3.53 -9.02
C TYR A 92 -8.40 4.59 -8.02
N LYS A 93 -9.35 5.07 -7.20
CA LYS A 93 -8.98 6.01 -6.13
C LYS A 93 -9.72 5.73 -4.84
N TRP A 94 -8.98 5.86 -3.76
CA TRP A 94 -9.52 6.03 -2.42
C TRP A 94 -9.80 7.49 -2.16
N ARG A 95 -11.02 7.81 -1.71
CA ARG A 95 -11.40 9.10 -1.16
C ARG A 95 -11.37 8.98 0.36
N VAL A 96 -10.55 9.78 1.03
CA VAL A 96 -10.59 9.88 2.49
C VAL A 96 -11.72 10.82 2.86
N ILE A 97 -12.82 10.26 3.37
CA ILE A 97 -14.00 11.02 3.81
C ILE A 97 -13.78 11.51 5.24
N SER A 98 -13.26 10.63 6.10
CA SER A 98 -12.85 10.93 7.47
C SER A 98 -11.74 9.95 7.91
N PRO A 99 -11.07 10.17 9.06
CA PRO A 99 -10.11 9.18 9.60
C PRO A 99 -10.71 7.79 9.84
N GLN A 100 -12.03 7.69 9.97
CA GLN A 100 -12.78 6.46 10.22
C GLN A 100 -13.51 5.93 8.98
N ARG A 101 -13.39 6.60 7.82
CA ARG A 101 -14.15 6.22 6.60
C ARG A 101 -13.39 6.53 5.31
N LEU A 102 -13.19 5.49 4.50
CA LEU A 102 -12.55 5.57 3.18
C LEU A 102 -13.44 4.93 2.11
N GLU A 103 -13.53 5.58 0.96
CA GLU A 103 -14.35 5.12 -0.17
C GLU A 103 -13.47 4.85 -1.40
N CYS A 104 -13.47 3.61 -1.90
CA CYS A 104 -12.80 3.25 -3.14
C CYS A 104 -13.78 3.41 -4.30
N VAL A 105 -13.39 4.16 -5.32
CA VAL A 105 -14.20 4.35 -6.52
C VAL A 105 -13.45 3.96 -7.79
N ASP A 106 -14.22 3.52 -8.79
CA ASP A 106 -13.74 3.20 -10.13
C ASP A 106 -13.48 4.47 -10.98
N PRO A 107 -12.94 4.33 -12.22
CA PRO A 107 -12.72 5.48 -13.11
C PRO A 107 -13.98 6.30 -13.43
N LYS A 108 -15.16 5.66 -13.39
CA LYS A 108 -16.46 6.29 -13.64
C LYS A 108 -17.02 6.98 -12.39
N GLY A 109 -16.35 6.83 -11.24
CA GLY A 109 -16.74 7.41 -9.96
C GLY A 109 -17.70 6.55 -9.14
N ASN A 110 -17.98 5.31 -9.54
CA ASN A 110 -18.84 4.40 -8.79
C ASN A 110 -18.11 3.89 -7.55
N LEU A 111 -18.78 3.89 -6.39
CA LEU A 111 -18.28 3.24 -5.18
C LEU A 111 -18.16 1.73 -5.42
N ILE A 112 -16.97 1.18 -5.22
CA ILE A 112 -16.67 -0.25 -5.38
C ILE A 112 -16.21 -0.93 -4.08
N ALA A 113 -15.66 -0.16 -3.13
CA ALA A 113 -15.39 -0.64 -1.79
C ALA A 113 -15.54 0.49 -0.75
N LEU A 114 -15.96 0.13 0.46
CA LEU A 114 -16.13 1.04 1.59
C LEU A 114 -15.43 0.44 2.79
N TRP A 115 -14.50 1.21 3.37
CA TRP A 115 -13.89 0.88 4.66
C TRP A 115 -14.40 1.83 5.73
N GLU A 116 -14.75 1.27 6.88
CA GLU A 116 -15.23 2.00 8.04
C GLU A 116 -14.73 1.39 9.36
N THR A 117 -14.37 2.23 10.33
CA THR A 117 -14.12 1.78 11.71
C THR A 117 -15.44 1.37 12.35
N SER A 118 -15.42 0.27 13.09
CA SER A 118 -16.61 -0.26 13.75
C SER A 118 -17.00 0.55 14.97
N GLN A 119 -18.21 0.29 15.48
CA GLN A 119 -18.65 0.82 16.75
C GLN A 119 -18.09 -0.01 17.91
N LEU A 120 -18.08 0.54 19.12
CA LEU A 120 -17.53 -0.15 20.31
C LEU A 120 -18.23 -1.49 20.64
N ALA A 121 -19.45 -1.69 20.14
CA ALA A 121 -20.23 -2.90 20.35
C ALA A 121 -19.90 -4.02 19.34
N ASP A 122 -19.19 -3.72 18.27
CA ASP A 122 -18.89 -4.70 17.22
C ASP A 122 -17.71 -5.60 17.64
N PRO A 123 -17.73 -6.90 17.28
CA PRO A 123 -16.65 -7.83 17.61
C PRO A 123 -15.39 -7.65 16.74
N PHE A 124 -15.38 -6.69 15.82
CA PHE A 124 -14.30 -6.40 14.89
C PHE A 124 -13.96 -4.91 14.93
N ALA A 125 -12.68 -4.56 14.73
CA ALA A 125 -12.22 -3.16 14.82
C ALA A 125 -12.59 -2.29 13.60
N ALA A 126 -12.76 -2.92 12.43
CA ALA A 126 -13.17 -2.24 11.21
C ALA A 126 -13.81 -3.22 10.22
N LYS A 127 -14.58 -2.68 9.28
CA LYS A 127 -15.23 -3.43 8.20
C LYS A 127 -14.79 -2.91 6.84
N LEU A 128 -14.56 -3.84 5.91
CA LEU A 128 -14.38 -3.55 4.50
C LEU A 128 -15.51 -4.23 3.72
N THR A 129 -16.37 -3.43 3.08
CA THR A 129 -17.44 -3.89 2.20
C THR A 129 -17.00 -3.74 0.76
N ILE A 130 -17.05 -4.80 -0.04
CA ILE A 130 -16.59 -4.80 -1.44
C ILE A 130 -17.74 -5.23 -2.35
N LYS A 131 -17.97 -4.49 -3.43
CA LYS A 131 -18.93 -4.91 -4.46
C LYS A 131 -18.38 -6.08 -5.25
N HIS A 132 -19.25 -7.02 -5.63
CA HIS A 132 -18.87 -8.20 -6.41
C HIS A 132 -18.03 -7.87 -7.65
N ALA A 133 -18.37 -6.81 -8.39
CA ALA A 133 -17.64 -6.37 -9.58
C ALA A 133 -16.18 -5.95 -9.32
N ALA A 134 -15.80 -5.70 -8.07
CA ALA A 134 -14.45 -5.36 -7.66
C ALA A 134 -13.65 -6.54 -7.09
N LEU A 135 -14.25 -7.73 -6.95
CA LEU A 135 -13.55 -8.93 -6.51
C LEU A 135 -12.29 -9.26 -7.32
N PRO A 136 -12.26 -9.10 -8.67
CA PRO A 136 -11.04 -9.35 -9.45
C PRO A 136 -9.81 -8.55 -8.99
N ILE A 137 -10.01 -7.39 -8.37
CA ILE A 137 -8.93 -6.49 -7.90
C ILE A 137 -8.88 -6.42 -6.36
N ILE A 138 -9.45 -7.40 -5.65
CA ILE A 138 -9.57 -7.38 -4.19
C ILE A 138 -8.21 -7.24 -3.50
N THR A 139 -7.17 -7.88 -4.03
CA THR A 139 -5.84 -7.82 -3.43
C THR A 139 -5.28 -6.40 -3.50
N GLU A 140 -5.42 -5.72 -4.63
CA GLU A 140 -5.01 -4.33 -4.80
C GLU A 140 -5.83 -3.38 -3.92
N ILE A 141 -7.15 -3.61 -3.79
CA ILE A 141 -8.02 -2.85 -2.87
C ILE A 141 -7.52 -2.97 -1.44
N VAL A 142 -7.31 -4.19 -0.95
CA VAL A 142 -6.87 -4.44 0.43
C VAL A 142 -5.44 -3.92 0.66
N THR A 143 -4.55 -4.13 -0.31
CA THR A 143 -3.16 -3.65 -0.26
C THR A 143 -3.09 -2.14 -0.14
N THR A 144 -3.81 -1.42 -1.01
CA THR A 144 -3.80 0.05 -1.03
C THR A 144 -4.56 0.65 0.14
N LEU A 145 -5.60 -0.02 0.64
CA LEU A 145 -6.26 0.34 1.89
C LEU A 145 -5.28 0.28 3.06
N ILE A 146 -4.61 -0.86 3.26
CA ILE A 146 -3.64 -1.04 4.35
C ILE A 146 -2.51 -0.03 4.23
N LEU A 147 -2.01 0.20 3.02
CA LEU A 147 -0.97 1.19 2.77
C LEU A 147 -1.43 2.61 3.13
N ASN A 148 -2.66 2.98 2.79
CA ASN A 148 -3.24 4.27 3.17
C ASN A 148 -3.38 4.41 4.69
N ARG A 149 -3.78 3.34 5.38
CA ARG A 149 -3.90 3.31 6.85
C ARG A 149 -2.54 3.45 7.53
N ILE A 150 -1.54 2.70 7.07
CA ILE A 150 -0.17 2.79 7.59
C ILE A 150 0.34 4.22 7.44
N ALA A 151 0.18 4.80 6.26
CA ALA A 151 0.62 6.16 6.03
C ALA A 151 -0.09 7.19 6.92
N GLN A 152 -1.39 7.00 7.20
CA GLN A 152 -2.13 7.85 8.14
C GLN A 152 -1.57 7.76 9.56
N VAL A 153 -1.25 6.55 10.03
CA VAL A 153 -0.73 6.33 11.40
C VAL A 153 0.75 6.74 11.52
N SER A 154 1.54 6.55 10.46
CA SER A 154 2.96 6.86 10.42
C SER A 154 3.29 8.27 9.93
N ASN A 155 2.27 9.11 9.70
CA ASN A 155 2.42 10.49 9.18
C ASN A 155 3.23 10.58 7.88
N TRP A 156 3.10 9.58 7.01
CA TRP A 156 3.69 9.65 5.66
C TRP A 156 2.82 10.55 4.80
N GLN A 157 3.30 11.78 4.57
CA GLN A 157 2.64 12.75 3.69
C GLN A 157 2.33 12.12 2.32
#